data_AF-A0A8C6WRK2-F1
#
_entry.id   AF-A0A8C6WRK2-F1
#
_cell.length_a   1.000
_cell.length_b   1.000
_cell.length_c   1.000
_cell.angle_alpha   90.00
_cell.angle_beta   90.00
_cell.angle_gamma   90.00
#
_symmetry.space_group_name_H-M   'P 1'
#
loop_
_entity.id
_entity.type
_entity.pdbx_description
1 polymer ?
#
loop_
_entity_poly.entity_id
_entity_poly.type
_entity_poly.pdbx_seq_one_letter_code
_entity_poly.pdbx_strand_id
1 'polypeptide(L)'
;FPSQGGWVHPPRSGEELSYPGGARGRVATPSRRKEPAEVSRICSRHFVDGQPTPSNPHPSVELGYSAVFKRSRLPPKIRICQTLQKPSSESLESNESSPDPPPSNEPHICGKTCCPSSSLLQDEHGYSSNSTCENCPQNLHACKDELVLVLMKLRLGLTNHFLCNIFSISTGLCSRIVKTYISFMAGQLKALINWPCKRTIQQHMPESMRKKYLRCTIDCTEVFIERPHHLGTAQATWSDYKHHHTIKYLVAISPNGAISFLSKGYGGRSSDRGVVHASGFLRRIDPGDVILADRGFTIGADVARLHAHLEIPPPGSGCTQQTREAVSKTKKVANARIHVERAIGRIKWFAILRRTVPITLVPLLDDIITVCAALSNLRPPLIQNDIN
;
A
#
# COMPACT_ATOMS: atom_id res chain seq x y z
N PHE A 1 -36.85 18.98 -19.74
CA PHE A 1 -38.04 18.10 -19.73
C PHE A 1 -38.66 18.12 -21.11
N PRO A 2 -39.28 17.04 -21.61
CA PRO A 2 -39.37 15.64 -21.10
C PRO A 2 -38.87 14.65 -22.19
N SER A 3 -38.95 13.31 -22.18
CA SER A 3 -39.77 12.31 -21.45
C SER A 3 -39.15 10.89 -21.53
N GLN A 4 -39.06 10.23 -20.37
CA GLN A 4 -39.39 8.82 -20.04
C GLN A 4 -39.10 7.69 -21.04
N GLY A 5 -38.17 6.79 -20.68
CA GLY A 5 -37.98 5.46 -21.29
C GLY A 5 -38.61 4.35 -20.44
N GLY A 6 -39.57 3.63 -21.01
CA GLY A 6 -40.22 2.45 -20.43
C GLY A 6 -39.43 1.16 -20.69
N TRP A 7 -39.65 0.14 -19.85
CA TRP A 7 -39.11 -1.21 -19.99
C TRP A 7 -40.09 -2.08 -20.80
N VAL A 8 -39.60 -2.87 -21.75
CA VAL A 8 -40.42 -3.76 -22.59
C VAL A 8 -40.01 -5.23 -22.37
N HIS A 9 -41.00 -6.13 -22.25
CA HIS A 9 -40.81 -7.58 -22.10
C HIS A 9 -40.88 -8.29 -23.46
N PRO A 10 -40.14 -9.39 -23.68
CA PRO A 10 -40.16 -10.15 -24.93
C PRO A 10 -41.38 -11.09 -25.05
N PRO A 11 -41.85 -11.40 -26.28
CA PRO A 11 -42.97 -12.32 -26.53
C PRO A 11 -42.54 -13.80 -26.46
N ARG A 12 -43.51 -14.69 -26.13
CA ARG A 12 -43.36 -16.15 -26.11
C ARG A 12 -43.85 -16.78 -27.43
N SER A 13 -43.12 -17.77 -27.94
CA SER A 13 -43.66 -18.81 -28.82
C SER A 13 -42.82 -20.07 -28.70
N GLY A 14 -43.47 -21.16 -28.29
CA GLY A 14 -42.94 -22.52 -28.44
C GLY A 14 -43.37 -23.11 -29.78
N GLU A 15 -42.60 -24.06 -30.27
CA GLU A 15 -43.03 -25.32 -30.90
C GLU A 15 -41.78 -26.15 -31.25
N GLU A 16 -41.85 -27.44 -30.94
CA GLU A 16 -40.83 -28.46 -31.20
C GLU A 16 -40.81 -28.88 -32.68
N LEU A 17 -39.61 -29.14 -33.22
CA LEU A 17 -39.43 -30.01 -34.38
C LEU A 17 -38.25 -30.96 -34.16
N SER A 18 -38.58 -32.25 -34.12
CA SER A 18 -37.73 -33.45 -34.06
C SER A 18 -37.02 -33.77 -35.37
N TYR A 19 -35.87 -34.49 -35.33
CA TYR A 19 -35.54 -35.73 -36.10
C TYR A 19 -34.03 -36.12 -35.98
N PRO A 20 -33.59 -37.35 -36.37
CA PRO A 20 -32.84 -38.24 -35.47
C PRO A 20 -31.43 -38.68 -35.95
N GLY A 21 -30.68 -39.37 -35.07
CA GLY A 21 -29.82 -40.50 -35.45
C GLY A 21 -28.29 -40.32 -35.36
N GLY A 22 -27.63 -41.26 -34.66
CA GLY A 22 -26.35 -41.83 -35.11
C GLY A 22 -25.04 -41.45 -34.37
N ALA A 23 -24.44 -42.47 -33.75
CA ALA A 23 -23.01 -42.64 -33.38
C ALA A 23 -22.42 -41.90 -32.16
N ARG A 24 -22.06 -42.69 -31.14
CA ARG A 24 -21.34 -42.28 -29.92
C ARG A 24 -19.84 -42.20 -30.18
N GLY A 25 -19.29 -40.98 -30.26
CA GLY A 25 -17.90 -40.68 -29.96
C GLY A 25 -17.86 -39.72 -28.76
N ARG A 26 -17.04 -40.00 -27.73
CA ARG A 26 -16.89 -39.09 -26.57
C ARG A 26 -16.10 -37.85 -27.00
N VAL A 27 -16.79 -36.73 -27.16
CA VAL A 27 -16.20 -35.40 -27.30
C VAL A 27 -16.58 -34.58 -26.06
N ALA A 28 -15.59 -33.86 -25.53
CA ALA A 28 -15.65 -33.06 -24.30
C ALA A 28 -16.85 -32.08 -24.29
N THR A 29 -17.60 -32.07 -23.19
CA THR A 29 -18.75 -31.19 -22.98
C THR A 29 -18.32 -29.71 -22.88
N PRO A 30 -18.89 -28.79 -23.68
CA PRO A 30 -18.71 -27.36 -23.49
C PRO A 30 -19.43 -26.89 -22.21
N SER A 31 -18.81 -25.95 -21.49
CA SER A 31 -19.36 -25.31 -20.30
C SER A 31 -20.82 -24.90 -20.49
N ARG A 32 -21.72 -25.33 -19.59
CA ARG A 32 -23.13 -24.92 -19.52
C ARG A 32 -23.25 -23.40 -19.73
N ARG A 33 -23.77 -22.98 -20.88
CA ARG A 33 -24.26 -21.60 -21.07
C ARG A 33 -25.39 -21.40 -20.07
N LYS A 34 -25.22 -20.47 -19.13
CA LYS A 34 -26.31 -20.04 -18.25
C LYS A 34 -27.30 -19.26 -19.11
N GLU A 35 -28.49 -19.79 -19.30
CA GLU A 35 -29.60 -19.02 -19.84
C GLU A 35 -29.96 -17.89 -18.86
N PRO A 36 -30.10 -16.64 -19.32
CA PRO A 36 -30.52 -15.53 -18.47
C PRO A 36 -31.94 -15.75 -17.95
N ALA A 37 -32.19 -15.48 -16.66
CA ALA A 37 -33.53 -15.55 -16.08
C ALA A 37 -34.48 -14.51 -16.71
N GLU A 38 -35.79 -14.77 -16.71
CA GLU A 38 -36.86 -13.97 -17.36
C GLU A 38 -36.89 -12.45 -17.00
N VAL A 39 -36.15 -12.05 -15.97
CA VAL A 39 -36.00 -10.67 -15.48
C VAL A 39 -34.62 -10.04 -15.75
N SER A 40 -33.75 -10.70 -16.53
CA SER A 40 -32.43 -10.16 -16.88
C SER A 40 -32.57 -8.98 -17.82
N ARG A 41 -32.20 -7.79 -17.33
CA ARG A 41 -32.23 -6.52 -18.10
C ARG A 41 -30.87 -6.27 -18.73
N ILE A 42 -30.82 -6.27 -20.06
CA ILE A 42 -29.62 -5.96 -20.84
C ILE A 42 -29.70 -4.51 -21.29
N CYS A 43 -28.64 -3.73 -21.08
CA CYS A 43 -28.63 -2.31 -21.47
C CYS A 43 -28.41 -2.13 -22.98
N SER A 44 -28.90 -1.01 -23.54
CA SER A 44 -28.86 -0.69 -24.98
C SER A 44 -27.48 -0.78 -25.63
N ARG A 45 -26.42 -0.59 -24.84
CA ARG A 45 -25.02 -0.67 -25.31
C ARG A 45 -24.57 -2.05 -25.78
N HIS A 46 -25.36 -3.09 -25.50
CA HIS A 46 -25.07 -4.43 -25.98
C HIS A 46 -25.72 -4.75 -27.32
N PHE A 47 -26.51 -3.83 -27.89
CA PHE A 47 -27.05 -3.96 -29.23
C PHE A 47 -26.32 -2.99 -30.15
N VAL A 48 -25.97 -3.46 -31.35
CA VAL A 48 -25.35 -2.61 -32.39
C VAL A 48 -26.23 -1.39 -32.67
N ASP A 49 -27.55 -1.58 -32.67
CA ASP A 49 -28.55 -0.54 -32.97
C ASP A 49 -29.11 0.16 -31.72
N GLY A 50 -28.54 -0.09 -30.54
CA GLY A 50 -29.04 0.43 -29.26
C GLY A 50 -30.32 -0.25 -28.74
N GLN A 51 -30.95 -1.09 -29.54
CA GLN A 51 -32.14 -1.88 -29.21
C GLN A 51 -32.23 -3.11 -30.13
N PRO A 52 -33.00 -4.16 -29.78
CA PRO A 52 -33.19 -5.31 -30.66
C PRO A 52 -33.90 -4.90 -31.95
N THR A 53 -33.32 -5.26 -33.10
CA THR A 53 -33.92 -5.08 -34.42
C THR A 53 -34.16 -6.44 -35.08
N PRO A 54 -35.03 -6.56 -36.11
CA PRO A 54 -35.20 -7.82 -36.84
C PRO A 54 -33.88 -8.36 -37.42
N SER A 55 -32.98 -7.45 -37.78
CA SER A 55 -31.63 -7.75 -38.28
C SER A 55 -30.67 -8.17 -37.17
N ASN A 56 -30.80 -7.59 -35.97
CA ASN A 56 -29.93 -7.83 -34.81
C ASN A 56 -30.74 -8.09 -33.53
N PRO A 57 -31.40 -9.26 -33.40
CA PRO A 57 -32.30 -9.55 -32.28
C PRO A 57 -31.54 -9.88 -30.98
N HIS A 58 -30.24 -10.17 -31.05
CA HIS A 58 -29.42 -10.60 -29.92
C HIS A 58 -28.26 -9.63 -29.64
N PRO A 59 -27.85 -9.49 -28.36
CA PRO A 59 -26.73 -8.64 -27.99
C PRO A 59 -25.40 -9.18 -28.55
N SER A 60 -24.52 -8.29 -29.02
CA SER A 60 -23.21 -8.64 -29.56
C SER A 60 -22.22 -9.06 -28.46
N VAL A 61 -21.53 -10.18 -28.67
CA VAL A 61 -20.84 -10.99 -27.63
C VAL A 61 -19.39 -10.53 -27.33
N GLU A 62 -18.86 -9.49 -27.97
CA GLU A 62 -17.49 -9.00 -27.69
C GLU A 62 -17.43 -8.02 -26.51
N LEU A 63 -17.28 -8.58 -25.30
CA LEU A 63 -16.99 -7.84 -24.06
C LEU A 63 -15.51 -7.41 -24.01
N GLY A 64 -15.17 -6.35 -24.75
CA GLY A 64 -13.92 -5.61 -24.57
C GLY A 64 -13.90 -4.88 -23.22
N TYR A 65 -13.24 -5.46 -22.22
CA TYR A 65 -13.06 -4.82 -20.91
C TYR A 65 -12.05 -3.67 -20.99
N SER A 66 -12.53 -2.46 -21.28
CA SER A 66 -11.91 -1.22 -20.79
C SER A 66 -12.84 -0.61 -19.75
N ALA A 67 -12.66 -1.02 -18.49
CA ALA A 67 -13.48 -0.57 -17.38
C ALA A 67 -13.19 0.92 -17.06
N VAL A 68 -14.07 1.81 -17.52
CA VAL A 68 -14.16 3.18 -17.01
C VAL A 68 -15.03 3.17 -15.75
N PHE A 69 -14.42 3.48 -14.61
CA PHE A 69 -15.07 3.59 -13.30
C PHE A 69 -16.27 4.57 -13.33
N LYS A 70 -17.45 4.13 -12.88
CA LYS A 70 -18.55 5.02 -12.48
C LYS A 70 -18.66 5.06 -10.95
N ARG A 71 -18.82 6.27 -10.41
CA ARG A 71 -18.99 6.57 -8.97
C ARG A 71 -20.22 5.87 -8.40
N SER A 72 -20.07 5.16 -7.28
CA SER A 72 -21.15 4.50 -6.53
C SER A 72 -21.94 5.50 -5.67
N ARG A 73 -23.25 5.26 -5.55
CA ARG A 73 -24.20 6.03 -4.74
C ARG A 73 -23.96 5.79 -3.24
N LEU A 74 -24.33 6.77 -2.42
CA LEU A 74 -24.25 6.72 -0.96
C LEU A 74 -25.13 5.60 -0.37
N PRO A 75 -24.65 4.87 0.64
CA PRO A 75 -25.43 3.83 1.32
C PRO A 75 -26.55 4.43 2.20
N PRO A 76 -27.66 3.69 2.41
CA PRO A 76 -28.77 4.16 3.24
C PRO A 76 -28.42 4.14 4.75
N LYS A 77 -29.03 5.06 5.51
CA LYS A 77 -28.81 5.22 6.95
C LYS A 77 -29.36 4.03 7.74
N ILE A 78 -28.52 3.40 8.56
CA ILE A 78 -28.88 2.25 9.42
C ILE A 78 -29.44 2.75 10.76
N ARG A 79 -30.56 2.14 11.19
CA ARG A 79 -31.20 2.30 12.51
C ARG A 79 -30.41 1.55 13.60
N ILE A 80 -30.30 2.16 14.77
CA ILE A 80 -29.67 1.59 15.97
C ILE A 80 -30.64 0.59 16.62
N CYS A 81 -30.14 -0.61 16.99
CA CYS A 81 -30.81 -1.47 17.96
C CYS A 81 -29.79 -2.01 18.98
N GLN A 82 -30.29 -2.21 20.20
CA GLN A 82 -29.59 -2.16 21.47
C GLN A 82 -28.88 -3.46 21.88
N THR A 83 -27.94 -3.24 22.79
CA THR A 83 -27.09 -4.13 23.59
C THR A 83 -27.77 -5.36 24.18
N LEU A 84 -27.07 -6.51 24.14
CA LEU A 84 -27.26 -7.61 25.11
C LEU A 84 -25.91 -8.18 25.56
N GLN A 85 -25.82 -8.43 26.86
CA GLN A 85 -24.64 -8.71 27.67
C GLN A 85 -24.21 -10.19 27.64
N LYS A 86 -22.99 -10.43 28.13
CA LYS A 86 -22.25 -11.69 28.30
C LYS A 86 -22.49 -12.28 29.72
N PRO A 87 -22.39 -13.61 29.91
CA PRO A 87 -21.61 -14.18 31.05
C PRO A 87 -20.64 -15.31 30.58
N SER A 88 -19.36 -15.37 31.01
CA SER A 88 -18.75 -16.07 32.18
C SER A 88 -18.86 -17.61 32.12
N SER A 89 -17.79 -18.35 31.76
CA SER A 89 -16.72 -18.93 32.61
C SER A 89 -17.03 -20.37 33.04
N GLU A 90 -16.25 -21.35 32.58
CA GLU A 90 -16.06 -22.63 33.27
C GLU A 90 -14.78 -23.34 32.80
N SER A 91 -14.04 -23.85 33.78
CA SER A 91 -12.76 -24.54 33.77
C SER A 91 -12.96 -26.05 33.81
N LEU A 92 -12.12 -26.85 33.13
CA LEU A 92 -11.83 -28.24 33.51
C LEU A 92 -10.46 -28.69 32.94
N GLU A 93 -9.68 -29.35 33.79
CA GLU A 93 -8.31 -29.85 33.58
C GLU A 93 -8.24 -31.29 33.03
N SER A 94 -7.05 -31.61 32.49
CA SER A 94 -6.34 -32.91 32.42
C SER A 94 -6.83 -34.03 31.48
N ASN A 95 -5.99 -34.42 30.50
CA ASN A 95 -5.16 -35.63 30.58
C ASN A 95 -4.20 -35.78 29.38
N GLU A 96 -3.00 -36.32 29.67
CA GLU A 96 -1.89 -36.63 28.75
C GLU A 96 -2.19 -37.79 27.79
N SER A 97 -1.58 -37.77 26.59
CA SER A 97 -0.72 -38.86 26.06
C SER A 97 -0.34 -38.61 24.59
N SER A 98 0.97 -38.64 24.33
CA SER A 98 1.60 -38.60 23.00
C SER A 98 1.45 -39.93 22.24
N PRO A 99 1.49 -39.90 20.90
CA PRO A 99 2.39 -40.82 20.21
C PRO A 99 3.24 -40.15 19.10
N ASP A 100 4.43 -40.73 18.93
CA ASP A 100 5.54 -40.37 18.04
C ASP A 100 5.24 -40.42 16.52
N PRO A 101 6.11 -39.81 15.68
CA PRO A 101 5.77 -39.42 14.31
C PRO A 101 6.04 -40.51 13.25
N PRO A 102 5.34 -40.47 12.09
CA PRO A 102 5.66 -41.31 10.93
C PRO A 102 6.81 -40.71 10.09
N PRO A 103 7.45 -41.52 9.21
CA PRO A 103 8.86 -41.37 8.86
C PRO A 103 9.17 -40.26 7.85
N SER A 104 10.41 -39.79 7.94
CA SER A 104 11.11 -38.83 7.09
C SER A 104 11.10 -39.21 5.61
N ASN A 105 10.45 -38.40 4.77
CA ASN A 105 10.81 -38.25 3.36
C ASN A 105 11.87 -37.14 3.27
N GLU A 106 13.14 -37.51 3.41
CA GLU A 106 14.26 -36.62 3.09
C GLU A 106 14.35 -36.43 1.57
N PRO A 107 14.36 -35.19 1.04
CA PRO A 107 14.92 -34.97 -0.29
C PRO A 107 16.43 -35.13 -0.19
N HIS A 108 17.00 -36.04 -0.99
CA HIS A 108 18.43 -36.29 -1.13
C HIS A 108 19.27 -35.00 -1.03
N ILE A 109 19.90 -34.79 0.13
CA ILE A 109 20.95 -33.79 0.31
C ILE A 109 22.22 -34.40 -0.29
N CYS A 110 22.77 -33.76 -1.30
CA CYS A 110 24.07 -34.14 -1.86
C CYS A 110 25.14 -33.96 -0.76
N GLY A 111 25.51 -35.06 -0.09
CA GLY A 111 26.55 -35.13 0.92
C GLY A 111 27.97 -35.05 0.35
N LYS A 112 28.23 -34.14 -0.59
CA LYS A 112 29.58 -33.90 -1.11
C LYS A 112 30.01 -32.45 -0.86
N THR A 113 31.06 -32.33 -0.07
CA THR A 113 31.97 -31.19 0.09
C THR A 113 32.46 -30.67 -1.26
N CYS A 114 31.64 -29.91 -1.98
CA CYS A 114 32.00 -29.30 -3.27
C CYS A 114 32.10 -27.77 -3.22
N CYS A 115 31.90 -27.13 -2.07
CA CYS A 115 32.09 -25.70 -1.93
C CYS A 115 32.88 -25.41 -0.64
N PRO A 116 34.01 -24.71 -0.69
CA PRO A 116 34.67 -24.26 0.53
C PRO A 116 33.69 -23.37 1.28
N SER A 117 33.47 -23.67 2.57
CA SER A 117 32.83 -22.74 3.50
C SER A 117 33.70 -21.49 3.55
N SER A 118 33.31 -20.41 2.87
CA SER A 118 34.08 -19.18 2.93
C SER A 118 33.86 -18.53 4.29
N SER A 119 34.85 -18.74 5.15
CA SER A 119 35.14 -17.94 6.33
C SER A 119 35.08 -16.46 6.00
N LEU A 120 34.53 -15.70 6.94
CA LEU A 120 34.52 -14.24 6.97
C LEU A 120 35.91 -13.65 6.67
N LEU A 121 35.90 -12.64 5.80
CA LEU A 121 36.94 -11.62 5.63
C LEU A 121 38.32 -12.13 5.20
N GLN A 122 38.59 -12.14 3.89
CA GLN A 122 39.78 -11.49 3.31
C GLN A 122 39.83 -11.54 1.78
N ASP A 123 40.44 -10.48 1.27
CA ASP A 123 41.16 -10.34 0.00
C ASP A 123 40.48 -9.70 -1.23
N GLU A 124 41.04 -8.54 -1.55
CA GLU A 124 40.95 -7.86 -2.83
C GLU A 124 41.74 -8.61 -3.91
N HIS A 125 41.20 -8.57 -5.13
CA HIS A 125 41.85 -8.91 -6.40
C HIS A 125 42.21 -10.39 -6.66
N GLY A 126 41.33 -11.08 -7.39
CA GLY A 126 41.66 -12.30 -8.13
C GLY A 126 40.46 -12.84 -8.90
N TYR A 127 40.39 -12.57 -10.21
CA TYR A 127 39.50 -13.28 -11.14
C TYR A 127 39.97 -14.74 -11.20
N SER A 128 39.38 -15.63 -10.40
CA SER A 128 39.62 -17.07 -10.50
C SER A 128 38.41 -17.75 -11.13
N SER A 129 38.71 -18.57 -12.13
CA SER A 129 37.78 -19.24 -13.04
C SER A 129 36.77 -20.12 -12.30
N ASN A 130 35.49 -19.79 -12.41
CA ASN A 130 34.38 -20.60 -11.90
C ASN A 130 34.21 -21.87 -12.75
N SER A 131 34.55 -23.02 -12.19
CA SER A 131 33.96 -24.29 -12.62
C SER A 131 32.49 -24.30 -12.17
N THR A 132 31.58 -23.88 -13.04
CA THR A 132 30.14 -23.87 -12.76
C THR A 132 29.59 -25.30 -12.81
N CYS A 133 29.03 -25.79 -11.70
CA CYS A 133 28.16 -26.96 -11.75
C CYS A 133 26.78 -26.55 -12.30
N GLU A 134 26.35 -27.17 -13.39
CA GLU A 134 25.13 -26.78 -14.14
C GLU A 134 23.81 -26.97 -13.38
N ASN A 135 23.82 -27.64 -12.21
CA ASN A 135 22.59 -28.04 -11.49
C ASN A 135 22.49 -27.57 -10.03
N CYS A 136 23.36 -26.65 -9.55
CA CYS A 136 23.24 -26.12 -8.19
C CYS A 136 22.71 -24.68 -8.22
N PRO A 137 21.74 -24.30 -7.33
CA PRO A 137 21.37 -22.91 -7.14
C PRO A 137 22.62 -22.13 -6.74
N GLN A 138 23.14 -21.31 -7.63
CA GLN A 138 24.34 -20.52 -7.37
C GLN A 138 24.02 -19.57 -6.21
N ASN A 139 24.88 -19.52 -5.19
CA ASN A 139 24.80 -18.42 -4.23
C ASN A 139 25.12 -17.14 -5.01
N LEU A 140 24.41 -16.05 -4.72
CA LEU A 140 24.78 -14.76 -5.28
C LEU A 140 26.03 -14.28 -4.53
N HIS A 141 27.21 -14.68 -5.02
CA HIS A 141 28.46 -14.60 -4.26
C HIS A 141 28.98 -13.17 -4.05
N ALA A 142 28.38 -12.14 -4.66
CA ALA A 142 28.77 -10.75 -4.49
C ALA A 142 27.71 -9.93 -3.74
N CYS A 143 28.10 -9.32 -2.61
CA CYS A 143 27.25 -8.41 -1.83
C CYS A 143 26.68 -7.24 -2.67
N LYS A 144 27.41 -6.82 -3.71
CA LYS A 144 26.96 -5.80 -4.65
C LYS A 144 25.71 -6.26 -5.42
N ASP A 145 25.67 -7.50 -5.87
CA ASP A 145 24.55 -8.02 -6.65
C ASP A 145 23.31 -8.22 -5.76
N GLU A 146 23.51 -8.69 -4.53
CA GLU A 146 22.45 -8.79 -3.53
C GLU A 146 21.83 -7.41 -3.22
N LEU A 147 22.66 -6.39 -3.06
CA LEU A 147 22.19 -5.01 -2.87
C LEU A 147 21.44 -4.50 -4.11
N VAL A 148 21.96 -4.71 -5.32
CA VAL A 148 21.29 -4.32 -6.58
C VAL A 148 19.94 -5.02 -6.71
N LEU A 149 19.86 -6.32 -6.40
CA LEU A 149 18.60 -7.07 -6.38
C LEU A 149 17.56 -6.41 -5.49
N VAL A 150 17.94 -6.04 -4.25
CA VAL A 150 17.02 -5.39 -3.31
C VAL A 150 16.64 -3.97 -3.76
N LEU A 151 17.58 -3.19 -4.26
CA LEU A 151 17.29 -1.85 -4.80
C LEU A 151 16.35 -1.92 -6.01
N MET A 152 16.55 -2.89 -6.92
CA MET A 152 15.63 -3.16 -8.03
C MET A 152 14.24 -3.54 -7.51
N LYS A 153 14.17 -4.42 -6.50
CA LYS A 153 12.89 -4.79 -5.88
C LYS A 153 12.16 -3.58 -5.31
N LEU A 154 12.84 -2.73 -4.55
CA LEU A 154 12.24 -1.53 -3.93
C LEU A 154 11.79 -0.53 -5.00
N ARG A 155 12.67 -0.23 -5.96
CA ARG A 155 12.45 0.80 -6.98
C ARG A 155 11.35 0.41 -7.97
N LEU A 156 11.40 -0.83 -8.46
CA LEU A 156 10.54 -1.33 -9.55
C LEU A 156 9.38 -2.20 -9.07
N GLY A 157 9.36 -2.61 -7.80
CA GLY A 157 8.29 -3.42 -7.21
C GLY A 157 8.21 -4.83 -7.81
N LEU A 158 9.34 -5.41 -8.18
CA LEU A 158 9.42 -6.70 -8.89
C LEU A 158 9.05 -7.88 -7.98
N THR A 159 8.46 -8.91 -8.60
CA THR A 159 8.17 -10.18 -7.92
C THR A 159 9.47 -10.93 -7.64
N ASN A 160 9.48 -11.78 -6.61
CA ASN A 160 10.67 -12.59 -6.30
C ASN A 160 11.00 -13.52 -7.47
N HIS A 161 10.00 -14.13 -8.11
CA HIS A 161 10.20 -14.99 -9.28
C HIS A 161 10.94 -14.28 -10.43
N PHE A 162 10.57 -13.03 -10.72
CA PHE A 162 11.24 -12.27 -11.77
C PHE A 162 12.70 -11.94 -11.39
N LEU A 163 12.96 -11.58 -10.14
CA LEU A 163 14.33 -11.36 -9.64
C LEU A 163 15.15 -12.66 -9.65
N CYS A 164 14.55 -13.79 -9.31
CA CYS A 164 15.21 -15.10 -9.36
C CYS A 164 15.69 -15.43 -10.77
N ASN A 165 14.89 -15.13 -11.78
CA ASN A 165 15.27 -15.35 -13.18
C ASN A 165 16.40 -14.42 -13.63
N ILE A 166 16.40 -13.15 -13.21
CA ILE A 166 17.45 -12.19 -13.57
C ILE A 166 18.79 -12.56 -12.94
N PHE A 167 18.79 -12.96 -11.67
CA PHE A 167 19.99 -13.22 -10.90
C PHE A 167 20.36 -14.72 -10.86
N SER A 168 19.63 -15.57 -11.58
CA SER A 168 19.84 -17.03 -11.64
C SER A 168 19.93 -17.69 -10.26
N ILE A 169 19.06 -17.29 -9.33
CA ILE A 169 19.02 -17.79 -7.95
C ILE A 169 17.69 -18.47 -7.62
N SER A 170 17.68 -19.30 -6.57
CA SER A 170 16.43 -19.89 -6.07
C SER A 170 15.51 -18.87 -5.38
N THR A 171 14.20 -19.14 -5.43
CA THR A 171 13.18 -18.34 -4.73
C THR A 171 13.45 -18.21 -3.23
N GLY A 172 13.93 -19.28 -2.60
CA GLY A 172 14.30 -19.29 -1.18
C GLY A 172 15.47 -18.36 -0.88
N LEU A 173 16.52 -18.40 -1.71
CA LEU A 173 17.67 -17.49 -1.58
C LEU A 173 17.26 -16.03 -1.81
N CYS A 174 16.50 -15.74 -2.86
CA CYS A 174 16.00 -14.38 -3.13
C CYS A 174 15.20 -13.82 -1.94
N SER A 175 14.30 -14.63 -1.35
CA SER A 175 13.53 -14.23 -0.17
C SER A 175 14.43 -13.89 1.04
N ARG A 176 15.45 -14.73 1.30
CA ARG A 176 16.42 -14.50 2.38
C ARG A 176 17.24 -13.23 2.15
N ILE A 177 17.73 -13.01 0.93
CA ILE A 177 18.48 -11.79 0.56
C ILE A 177 17.62 -10.57 0.81
N VAL A 178 16.40 -10.54 0.25
CA VAL A 178 15.46 -9.43 0.40
C VAL A 178 15.19 -9.11 1.85
N LYS A 179 14.86 -10.12 2.68
CA LYS A 179 14.60 -9.93 4.10
C LYS A 179 15.82 -9.38 4.84
N THR A 180 16.98 -9.99 4.63
CA THR A 180 18.21 -9.66 5.36
C THR A 180 18.68 -8.25 5.02
N TYR A 181 18.74 -7.90 3.74
CA TYR A 181 19.20 -6.59 3.30
C TYR A 181 18.21 -5.49 3.64
N ILE A 182 16.89 -5.71 3.55
CA ILE A 182 15.91 -4.69 3.95
C ILE A 182 16.07 -4.34 5.44
N SER A 183 16.16 -5.34 6.32
CA SER A 183 16.33 -5.08 7.75
C SER A 183 17.71 -4.48 8.07
N PHE A 184 18.78 -4.93 7.41
CA PHE A 184 20.11 -4.33 7.53
C PHE A 184 20.11 -2.86 7.09
N MET A 185 19.63 -2.57 5.88
CA MET A 185 19.55 -1.21 5.34
C MET A 185 18.66 -0.31 6.18
N ALA A 186 17.53 -0.81 6.70
CA ALA A 186 16.67 -0.05 7.60
C ALA A 186 17.45 0.36 8.86
N GLY A 187 18.22 -0.55 9.46
CA GLY A 187 19.08 -0.25 10.59
C GLY A 187 20.14 0.83 10.28
N GLN A 188 20.85 0.69 9.17
CA GLN A 188 21.93 1.61 8.79
C GLN A 188 21.43 3.00 8.34
N LEU A 189 20.33 3.03 7.57
CA LEU A 189 19.86 4.26 6.93
C LEU A 189 18.86 5.05 7.78
N LYS A 190 18.35 4.48 8.88
CA LYS A 190 17.39 5.15 9.77
C LYS A 190 17.90 6.50 10.31
N ALA A 191 19.20 6.64 10.50
CA ALA A 191 19.82 7.89 10.95
C ALA A 191 19.59 9.07 9.97
N LEU A 192 19.31 8.78 8.69
CA LEU A 192 18.98 9.80 7.69
C LEU A 192 17.58 10.39 7.88
N ILE A 193 16.72 9.77 8.70
CA ILE A 193 15.42 10.29 9.13
C ILE A 193 15.59 10.86 10.53
N ASN A 194 16.29 11.99 10.61
CA ASN A 194 16.58 12.64 11.88
C ASN A 194 15.53 13.70 12.23
N TRP A 195 15.35 13.93 13.53
CA TRP A 195 14.54 15.04 14.04
C TRP A 195 15.49 16.19 14.38
N PRO A 196 15.69 17.18 13.48
CA PRO A 196 16.70 18.21 13.67
C PRO A 196 16.34 19.11 14.85
N CYS A 197 17.31 19.72 15.55
CA CYS A 197 17.01 20.68 16.61
C CYS A 197 16.46 22.01 16.04
N LYS A 198 15.86 22.85 16.88
CA LYS A 198 15.23 24.12 16.44
C LYS A 198 16.22 25.05 15.74
N ARG A 199 17.46 25.11 16.22
CA ARG A 199 18.55 25.90 15.61
C ARG A 199 18.83 25.45 14.18
N THR A 200 19.02 24.14 13.96
CA THR A 200 19.26 23.58 12.63
C THR A 200 18.10 23.88 11.68
N ILE A 201 16.86 23.77 12.15
CA ILE A 201 15.68 24.12 11.34
C ILE A 201 15.72 25.58 10.92
N GLN A 202 15.96 26.50 11.85
CA GLN A 202 15.98 27.93 11.55
C GLN A 202 17.11 28.30 10.58
N GLN A 203 18.29 27.69 10.71
CA GLN A 203 19.43 27.93 9.83
C GLN A 203 19.19 27.46 8.38
N HIS A 204 18.42 26.38 8.19
CA HIS A 204 18.20 25.77 6.87
C HIS A 204 16.76 25.98 6.36
N MET A 205 15.99 26.88 6.97
CA MET A 205 14.61 27.16 6.57
C MET A 205 14.60 27.93 5.25
N PRO A 206 13.97 27.39 4.18
CA PRO A 206 13.85 28.12 2.93
C PRO A 206 12.94 29.33 3.09
N GLU A 207 13.19 30.38 2.31
CA GLU A 207 12.46 31.65 2.44
C GLU A 207 10.95 31.51 2.26
N SER A 208 10.53 30.63 1.33
CA SER A 208 9.12 30.32 1.05
C SER A 208 8.38 29.71 2.24
N MET A 209 9.11 29.09 3.16
CA MET A 209 8.60 28.48 4.39
C MET A 209 8.94 29.28 5.64
N ARG A 210 9.52 30.48 5.48
CA ARG A 210 9.95 31.34 6.59
C ARG A 210 8.76 31.71 7.47
N LYS A 211 8.68 31.02 8.60
CA LYS A 211 7.66 31.18 9.62
C LYS A 211 8.29 30.98 10.98
N LYS A 212 7.99 31.93 11.88
CA LYS A 212 8.49 31.90 13.25
C LYS A 212 8.08 30.58 13.90
N TYR A 213 9.07 29.84 14.39
CA TYR A 213 8.89 28.59 15.14
C TYR A 213 8.22 27.42 14.39
N LEU A 214 8.16 27.46 13.04
CA LEU A 214 7.70 26.30 12.27
C LEU A 214 8.65 25.11 12.50
N ARG A 215 8.08 24.03 13.06
CA ARG A 215 8.82 22.82 13.41
C ARG A 215 8.73 21.77 12.32
N CYS A 216 7.53 21.45 11.85
CA CYS A 216 7.33 20.47 10.81
C CYS A 216 5.93 20.57 10.18
N THR A 217 5.76 19.93 9.04
CA THR A 217 4.45 19.62 8.44
C THR A 217 4.22 18.11 8.52
N ILE A 218 3.06 17.69 8.97
CA ILE A 218 2.67 16.27 9.08
C ILE A 218 1.59 15.90 8.09
N ASP A 219 1.65 14.65 7.61
CA ASP A 219 0.58 14.02 6.84
C ASP A 219 0.65 12.48 6.98
N CYS A 220 -0.47 11.81 6.74
CA CYS A 220 -0.56 10.36 6.74
C CYS A 220 -0.43 9.81 5.32
N THR A 221 0.32 8.73 5.15
CA THR A 221 0.37 7.97 3.90
C THR A 221 -0.10 6.53 4.13
N GLU A 222 -0.74 5.95 3.12
CA GLU A 222 -1.25 4.57 3.15
C GLU A 222 -0.57 3.72 2.08
N VAL A 223 -0.18 2.49 2.44
CA VAL A 223 0.36 1.48 1.52
C VAL A 223 -0.68 0.39 1.35
N PHE A 224 -1.02 0.03 0.11
CA PHE A 224 -1.93 -1.07 -0.17
C PHE A 224 -1.28 -2.41 0.17
N ILE A 225 -2.05 -3.29 0.81
CA ILE A 225 -1.65 -4.65 1.12
C ILE A 225 -2.69 -5.63 0.61
N GLU A 226 -2.28 -6.86 0.33
CA GLU A 226 -3.23 -7.95 0.11
C GLU A 226 -4.14 -8.14 1.33
N ARG A 227 -5.34 -8.67 1.10
CA ARG A 227 -6.31 -8.93 2.16
C ARG A 227 -5.71 -9.92 3.17
N PRO A 228 -5.60 -9.56 4.46
CA PRO A 228 -5.23 -10.51 5.49
C PRO A 228 -6.26 -11.63 5.60
N HIS A 229 -5.81 -12.86 5.85
CA HIS A 229 -6.70 -14.01 6.05
C HIS A 229 -7.51 -13.89 7.34
N HIS A 230 -6.88 -13.42 8.42
CA HIS A 230 -7.53 -13.25 9.72
C HIS A 230 -8.51 -12.06 9.69
N LEU A 231 -9.77 -12.32 10.03
CA LEU A 231 -10.86 -11.34 9.92
C LEU A 231 -10.63 -10.08 10.76
N GLY A 232 -10.12 -10.22 11.99
CA GLY A 232 -9.81 -9.06 12.83
C GLY A 232 -8.75 -8.15 12.21
N THR A 233 -7.73 -8.75 11.58
CA THR A 233 -6.66 -8.01 10.90
C THR A 233 -7.18 -7.39 9.60
N ALA A 234 -8.02 -8.10 8.85
CA ALA A 234 -8.67 -7.56 7.67
C ALA A 234 -9.55 -6.35 8.01
N GLN A 235 -10.30 -6.40 9.11
CA GLN A 235 -11.12 -5.30 9.60
C GLN A 235 -10.28 -4.10 10.06
N ALA A 236 -9.17 -4.35 10.77
CA ALA A 236 -8.27 -3.29 11.24
C ALA A 236 -7.53 -2.59 10.08
N THR A 237 -7.23 -3.32 9.02
CA THR A 237 -6.49 -2.81 7.86
C THR A 237 -7.38 -2.19 6.79
N TRP A 238 -8.70 -2.40 6.83
CA TRP A 238 -9.62 -1.80 5.87
C TRP A 238 -9.67 -0.28 5.99
N SER A 239 -9.33 0.42 4.91
CA SER A 239 -9.45 1.87 4.81
C SER A 239 -10.68 2.23 3.99
N ASP A 240 -11.68 2.81 4.64
CA ASP A 240 -12.89 3.31 3.97
C ASP A 240 -12.57 4.42 2.96
N TYR A 241 -11.52 5.19 3.22
CA TYR A 241 -11.06 6.25 2.32
C TYR A 241 -10.44 5.70 1.04
N LYS A 242 -9.69 4.59 1.13
CA LYS A 242 -9.01 3.97 -0.02
C LYS A 242 -9.81 2.85 -0.67
N HIS A 243 -10.87 2.38 -0.02
CA HIS A 243 -11.61 1.17 -0.41
C HIS A 243 -10.68 -0.05 -0.62
N HIS A 244 -9.65 -0.17 0.24
CA HIS A 244 -8.66 -1.23 0.17
C HIS A 244 -8.10 -1.52 1.58
N HIS A 245 -7.57 -2.73 1.78
CA HIS A 245 -6.70 -3.01 2.92
C HIS A 245 -5.38 -2.22 2.79
N THR A 246 -5.06 -1.44 3.81
CA THR A 246 -3.87 -0.60 3.85
C THR A 246 -3.17 -0.67 5.20
N ILE A 247 -1.89 -0.31 5.17
CA ILE A 247 -1.13 0.10 6.36
C ILE A 247 -0.84 1.59 6.25
N LYS A 248 -1.19 2.33 7.28
CA LYS A 248 -1.08 3.78 7.44
C LYS A 248 0.17 4.14 8.23
N TYR A 249 0.85 5.20 7.80
CA TYR A 249 2.05 5.75 8.42
C TYR A 249 1.93 7.26 8.56
N LEU A 250 2.37 7.82 9.69
CA LEU A 250 2.54 9.25 9.87
C LEU A 250 3.93 9.66 9.41
N VAL A 251 3.99 10.68 8.55
CA VAL A 251 5.21 11.28 8.05
C VAL A 251 5.26 12.73 8.49
N ALA A 252 6.40 13.17 9.03
CA ALA A 252 6.67 14.59 9.24
C ALA A 252 7.86 15.04 8.40
N ILE A 253 7.71 16.17 7.72
CA ILE A 253 8.81 16.85 7.05
C ILE A 253 9.24 18.08 7.84
N SER A 254 10.54 18.31 7.91
CA SER A 254 11.06 19.59 8.38
C SER A 254 10.84 20.69 7.32
N PRO A 255 10.98 21.97 7.66
CA PRO A 255 10.63 23.08 6.76
C PRO A 255 11.45 23.16 5.48
N ASN A 256 12.60 22.47 5.40
CA ASN A 256 13.39 22.34 4.17
C ASN A 256 12.92 21.18 3.25
N GLY A 257 11.89 20.43 3.68
CA GLY A 257 11.32 19.30 2.96
C GLY A 257 11.98 17.94 3.23
N ALA A 258 12.98 17.85 4.10
CA ALA A 258 13.55 16.58 4.53
C ALA A 258 12.58 15.81 5.43
N ILE A 259 12.43 14.51 5.19
CA ILE A 259 11.62 13.61 6.02
C ILE A 259 12.33 13.47 7.36
N SER A 260 11.68 13.91 8.42
CA SER A 260 12.27 14.06 9.77
C SER A 260 11.65 13.14 10.82
N PHE A 261 10.49 12.56 10.51
CA PHE A 261 9.82 11.59 11.34
C PHE A 261 9.03 10.62 10.46
N LEU A 262 9.05 9.36 10.86
CA LEU A 262 8.28 8.27 10.26
C LEU A 262 7.81 7.35 11.38
N SER A 263 6.50 7.11 11.48
CA SER A 263 5.94 6.19 12.47
C SER A 263 6.10 4.73 12.07
N LYS A 264 5.78 3.82 13.00
CA LYS A 264 5.42 2.43 12.64
C LYS A 264 4.12 2.36 11.84
N GLY A 265 3.83 1.21 11.26
CA GLY A 265 2.59 0.94 10.55
C GLY A 265 1.38 0.74 11.46
N TYR A 266 0.26 1.34 11.08
CA TYR A 266 -1.04 1.17 11.71
C TYR A 266 -2.04 0.64 10.68
N GLY A 267 -3.05 -0.13 11.11
CA GLY A 267 -4.09 -0.57 10.17
C GLY A 267 -4.81 0.62 9.54
N GLY A 268 -5.18 0.51 8.26
CA GLY A 268 -5.84 1.55 7.47
C GLY A 268 -7.06 2.22 8.11
N ARG A 269 -7.76 1.49 8.99
CA ARG A 269 -8.92 2.00 9.73
C ARG A 269 -8.57 3.03 10.81
N SER A 270 -7.30 3.07 11.23
CA SER A 270 -6.84 3.97 12.29
C SER A 270 -7.04 5.43 11.88
N SER A 271 -7.61 6.24 12.76
CA SER A 271 -7.76 7.68 12.53
C SER A 271 -6.40 8.38 12.61
N ASP A 272 -6.25 9.50 11.90
CA ASP A 272 -4.98 10.24 11.90
C ASP A 272 -4.63 10.75 13.31
N ARG A 273 -5.63 11.19 14.09
CA ARG A 273 -5.49 11.47 15.52
C ARG A 273 -4.95 10.24 16.27
N GLY A 274 -5.54 9.06 16.07
CA GLY A 274 -5.10 7.83 16.74
C GLY A 274 -3.66 7.47 16.42
N VAL A 275 -3.24 7.62 15.16
CA VAL A 275 -1.86 7.39 14.73
C VAL A 275 -0.90 8.38 15.41
N VAL A 276 -1.26 9.67 15.50
CA VAL A 276 -0.42 10.68 16.19
C VAL A 276 -0.19 10.30 17.66
N HIS A 277 -1.23 9.87 18.37
CA HIS A 277 -1.14 9.46 19.78
C HIS A 277 -0.26 8.21 19.96
N ALA A 278 -0.43 7.20 19.10
CA ALA A 278 0.27 5.93 19.23
C ALA A 278 1.69 5.94 18.65
N SER A 279 2.04 6.88 17.77
CA SER A 279 3.34 6.92 17.07
C SER A 279 4.47 7.50 17.89
N GLY A 280 4.17 8.11 19.04
CA GLY A 280 5.16 8.85 19.83
C GLY A 280 5.53 10.21 19.24
N PHE A 281 4.84 10.67 18.18
CA PHE A 281 5.08 11.98 17.56
C PHE A 281 4.96 13.13 18.57
N LEU A 282 3.94 13.11 19.44
CA LEU A 282 3.74 14.15 20.46
C LEU A 282 4.94 14.31 21.41
N ARG A 283 5.72 13.27 21.65
CA ARG A 283 6.93 13.32 22.50
C ARG A 283 8.09 14.06 21.85
N ARG A 284 7.99 14.42 20.57
CA ARG A 284 9.00 15.14 19.80
C ARG A 284 8.73 16.65 19.70
N ILE A 285 7.54 17.09 20.15
CA ILE A 285 7.10 18.47 20.11
C ILE A 285 7.63 19.20 21.34
N ASP A 286 8.28 20.33 21.11
CA ASP A 286 8.79 21.20 22.17
C ASP A 286 7.87 22.41 22.35
N PRO A 287 7.84 23.03 23.54
CA PRO A 287 7.13 24.29 23.77
C PRO A 287 7.47 25.36 22.73
N GLY A 288 6.44 26.05 22.23
CA GLY A 288 6.52 27.08 21.20
C GLY A 288 6.60 26.56 19.76
N ASP A 289 6.64 25.24 19.52
CA ASP A 289 6.65 24.69 18.17
C ASP A 289 5.34 24.98 17.43
N VAL A 290 5.45 25.28 16.13
CA VAL A 290 4.30 25.34 15.21
C VAL A 290 4.32 24.09 14.33
N ILE A 291 3.23 23.33 14.37
CA ILE A 291 3.02 22.12 13.57
C ILE A 291 1.95 22.42 12.51
N LEU A 292 2.26 22.13 11.25
CA LEU A 292 1.28 22.24 10.16
C LEU A 292 0.70 20.87 9.86
N ALA A 293 -0.62 20.79 9.70
CA ALA A 293 -1.28 19.54 9.38
C ALA A 293 -2.52 19.77 8.50
N ASP A 294 -2.99 18.69 7.88
CA ASP A 294 -4.25 18.69 7.15
C ASP A 294 -5.46 18.76 8.09
N ARG A 295 -6.63 19.12 7.53
CA ARG A 295 -7.87 19.30 8.32
C ARG A 295 -8.32 18.07 9.10
N GLY A 296 -7.94 16.87 8.67
CA GLY A 296 -8.26 15.62 9.37
C GLY A 296 -7.55 15.45 10.73
N PHE A 297 -6.50 16.24 11.00
CA PHE A 297 -5.70 16.12 12.21
C PHE A 297 -6.32 16.90 13.37
N THR A 298 -7.33 16.32 14.02
CA THR A 298 -8.00 16.91 15.19
C THR A 298 -7.15 16.81 16.47
N ILE A 299 -5.89 17.26 16.45
CA ILE A 299 -4.92 17.15 17.57
C ILE A 299 -4.65 18.49 18.29
N GLY A 300 -5.43 19.54 18.01
CA GLY A 300 -5.17 20.90 18.50
C GLY A 300 -5.04 20.99 20.02
N ALA A 301 -5.96 20.36 20.77
CA ALA A 301 -5.90 20.34 22.24
C ALA A 301 -4.68 19.55 22.76
N ASP A 302 -4.25 18.51 22.06
CA ASP A 302 -3.10 17.71 22.46
C ASP A 302 -1.79 18.50 22.28
N VAL A 303 -1.66 19.22 21.16
CA VAL A 303 -0.52 20.09 20.86
C VAL A 303 -0.51 21.30 21.80
N ALA A 304 -1.67 21.89 22.10
CA ALA A 304 -1.78 23.02 23.04
C ALA A 304 -1.33 22.67 24.46
N ARG A 305 -1.60 21.44 24.95
CA ARG A 305 -1.09 20.97 26.25
C ARG A 305 0.43 20.90 26.33
N LEU A 306 1.12 20.86 25.19
CA LEU A 306 2.58 20.89 25.10
C LEU A 306 3.11 22.32 24.94
N HIS A 307 2.26 23.34 25.11
CA HIS A 307 2.55 24.75 24.85
C HIS A 307 3.01 25.01 23.40
N ALA A 308 2.53 24.19 22.46
CA ALA A 308 2.79 24.30 21.03
C ALA A 308 1.50 24.69 20.28
N HIS A 309 1.63 25.01 19.00
CA HIS A 309 0.53 25.47 18.16
C HIS A 309 0.33 24.55 16.96
N LEU A 310 -0.91 24.11 16.74
CA LEU A 310 -1.31 23.39 15.52
C LEU A 310 -1.96 24.38 14.56
N GLU A 311 -1.49 24.44 13.32
CA GLU A 311 -2.17 25.18 12.26
C GLU A 311 -2.69 24.25 11.18
N ILE A 312 -3.95 24.48 10.82
CA ILE A 312 -4.73 23.71 9.85
C ILE A 312 -5.35 24.71 8.86
N PRO A 313 -5.54 24.36 7.58
CA PRO A 313 -6.21 25.23 6.63
C PRO A 313 -7.63 25.62 7.11
N PRO A 314 -8.05 26.89 6.96
CA PRO A 314 -9.37 27.34 7.41
C PRO A 314 -10.49 26.54 6.71
N PRO A 315 -11.70 26.40 7.31
CA PRO A 315 -12.80 25.65 6.71
C PRO A 315 -13.17 26.13 5.31
N GLY A 316 -13.48 25.20 4.40
CA GLY A 316 -13.93 25.54 3.05
C GLY A 316 -15.45 25.68 3.00
N SER A 317 -15.98 26.86 3.31
CA SER A 317 -17.24 27.45 2.77
C SER A 317 -17.84 28.50 3.73
N GLY A 318 -18.30 29.63 3.19
CA GLY A 318 -19.38 30.42 3.78
C GLY A 318 -19.21 31.92 4.01
N CYS A 319 -17.99 32.48 4.01
CA CYS A 319 -17.82 33.91 4.31
C CYS A 319 -17.17 34.70 3.16
N THR A 320 -17.78 35.85 2.92
CA THR A 320 -17.30 37.04 2.22
C THR A 320 -15.78 37.20 2.21
N GLN A 321 -15.27 37.65 1.05
CA GLN A 321 -13.91 38.12 0.76
C GLN A 321 -12.93 38.04 1.93
N GLN A 322 -12.09 37.00 1.96
CA GLN A 322 -11.06 36.83 2.99
C GLN A 322 -10.11 38.03 3.00
N THR A 323 -9.75 38.54 4.18
CA THR A 323 -8.78 39.62 4.31
C THR A 323 -7.42 39.21 3.74
N ARG A 324 -6.60 40.17 3.30
CA ARG A 324 -5.28 39.88 2.69
C ARG A 324 -4.39 39.08 3.65
N GLU A 325 -4.47 39.32 4.95
CA GLU A 325 -3.73 38.57 5.98
C GLU A 325 -4.22 37.12 6.10
N ALA A 326 -5.53 36.90 6.04
CA ALA A 326 -6.12 35.55 6.07
C ALA A 326 -5.78 34.75 4.80
N VAL A 327 -5.77 35.40 3.63
CA VAL A 327 -5.34 34.80 2.36
C VAL A 327 -3.85 34.43 2.40
N SER A 328 -2.99 35.31 2.93
CA SER A 328 -1.55 35.04 3.06
C SER A 328 -1.25 33.87 4.01
N LYS A 329 -1.93 33.79 5.16
CA LYS A 329 -1.84 32.64 6.07
C LYS A 329 -2.30 31.35 5.39
N THR A 330 -3.42 31.40 4.66
CA THR A 330 -3.96 30.24 3.94
C THR A 330 -3.02 29.75 2.84
N LYS A 331 -2.39 30.68 2.09
CA LYS A 331 -1.39 30.35 1.06
C LYS A 331 -0.17 29.65 1.63
N LYS A 332 0.33 30.09 2.80
CA LYS A 332 1.47 29.46 3.48
C LYS A 332 1.16 28.03 3.94
N VAL A 333 -0.02 27.81 4.53
CA VAL A 333 -0.44 26.46 4.96
C VAL A 333 -0.67 25.55 3.75
N ALA A 334 -1.27 26.08 2.66
CA ALA A 334 -1.45 25.34 1.42
C ALA A 334 -0.10 24.95 0.77
N ASN A 335 0.88 25.86 0.73
CA ASN A 335 2.22 25.57 0.22
C ASN A 335 2.92 24.48 1.06
N ALA A 336 2.82 24.57 2.39
CA ALA A 336 3.38 23.57 3.29
C ALA A 336 2.80 22.17 3.06
N ARG A 337 1.48 22.08 2.84
CA ARG A 337 0.80 20.83 2.46
C ARG A 337 1.34 20.25 1.16
N ILE A 338 1.54 21.08 0.14
CA ILE A 338 2.13 20.63 -1.13
C ILE A 338 3.52 20.00 -0.90
N HIS A 339 4.33 20.57 0.00
CA HIS A 339 5.66 20.02 0.27
C HIS A 339 5.62 18.65 0.98
N VAL A 340 4.74 18.45 1.96
CA VAL A 340 4.63 17.13 2.60
C VAL A 340 4.10 16.07 1.63
N GLU A 341 3.12 16.43 0.80
CA GLU A 341 2.60 15.54 -0.26
C GLU A 341 3.69 15.20 -1.28
N ARG A 342 4.53 16.16 -1.68
CA ARG A 342 5.68 15.91 -2.57
C ARG A 342 6.75 15.02 -1.91
N ALA A 343 7.00 15.18 -0.62
CA ALA A 343 7.93 14.31 0.11
C ALA A 343 7.42 12.87 0.20
N ILE A 344 6.13 12.70 0.53
CA ILE A 344 5.44 11.40 0.45
C ILE A 344 5.50 10.85 -0.97
N GLY A 345 5.36 11.71 -1.99
CA GLY A 345 5.57 11.36 -3.39
C GLY A 345 6.96 10.80 -3.69
N ARG A 346 8.03 11.30 -3.03
CA ARG A 346 9.39 10.72 -3.12
C ARG A 346 9.45 9.33 -2.50
N ILE A 347 8.81 9.12 -1.34
CA ILE A 347 8.69 7.78 -0.72
C ILE A 347 7.95 6.83 -1.67
N LYS A 348 6.84 7.29 -2.26
CA LYS A 348 6.00 6.51 -3.19
C LYS A 348 6.59 6.39 -4.60
N TRP A 349 7.74 7.02 -4.86
CA TRP A 349 8.50 6.80 -6.09
C TRP A 349 9.05 5.37 -6.15
N PHE A 350 9.26 4.74 -4.99
CA PHE A 350 9.55 3.31 -4.90
C PHE A 350 8.27 2.51 -5.19
N ALA A 351 8.23 1.84 -6.35
CA ALA A 351 7.03 1.19 -6.85
C ALA A 351 6.51 0.07 -5.93
N ILE A 352 7.38 -0.50 -5.08
CA ILE A 352 6.98 -1.46 -4.05
C ILE A 352 5.91 -0.91 -3.10
N LEU A 353 5.91 0.40 -2.81
CA LEU A 353 4.96 1.07 -1.92
C LEU A 353 3.71 1.60 -2.63
N ARG A 354 3.69 1.52 -3.97
CA ARG A 354 2.60 2.01 -4.82
C ARG A 354 1.72 0.88 -5.36
N ARG A 355 2.30 -0.31 -5.48
CA ARG A 355 1.59 -1.56 -5.77
C ARG A 355 1.00 -2.14 -4.48
N THR A 356 0.09 -3.09 -4.64
CA THR A 356 -0.42 -3.90 -3.52
C THR A 356 0.71 -4.81 -3.04
N VAL A 357 1.13 -4.61 -1.79
CA VAL A 357 2.19 -5.39 -1.16
C VAL A 357 1.66 -6.77 -0.77
N PRO A 358 2.35 -7.86 -1.15
CA PRO A 358 1.98 -9.20 -0.74
C PRO A 358 1.91 -9.38 0.77
N ILE A 359 0.99 -10.20 1.27
CA ILE A 359 0.82 -10.41 2.72
C ILE A 359 2.11 -10.90 3.40
N THR A 360 2.93 -11.65 2.66
CA THR A 360 4.23 -12.18 3.09
C THR A 360 5.29 -11.10 3.33
N LEU A 361 5.15 -9.92 2.73
CA LEU A 361 6.06 -8.78 2.91
C LEU A 361 5.57 -7.76 3.94
N VAL A 362 4.33 -7.88 4.42
CA VAL A 362 3.78 -6.97 5.43
C VAL A 362 4.62 -6.91 6.72
N PRO A 363 5.18 -8.02 7.25
CA PRO A 363 6.07 -7.95 8.41
C PRO A 363 7.34 -7.12 8.21
N LEU A 364 7.75 -6.88 6.96
CA LEU A 364 8.92 -6.06 6.62
C LEU A 364 8.54 -4.63 6.22
N LEU A 365 7.26 -4.27 6.26
CA LEU A 365 6.80 -3.03 5.64
C LEU A 365 7.33 -1.78 6.35
N ASP A 366 7.48 -1.83 7.68
CA ASP A 366 8.12 -0.78 8.48
C ASP A 366 9.58 -0.53 8.04
N ASP A 367 10.34 -1.61 7.78
CA ASP A 367 11.72 -1.52 7.30
C ASP A 367 11.76 -1.01 5.85
N ILE A 368 10.88 -1.53 4.98
CA ILE A 368 10.77 -1.09 3.58
C ILE A 368 10.51 0.42 3.51
N ILE A 369 9.52 0.93 4.24
CA ILE A 369 9.19 2.35 4.19
C ILE A 369 10.30 3.21 4.81
N THR A 370 10.99 2.70 5.84
CA THR A 370 12.17 3.35 6.42
C THR A 370 13.29 3.50 5.39
N VAL A 371 13.63 2.43 4.67
CA VAL A 371 14.64 2.47 3.61
C VAL A 371 14.23 3.44 2.50
N CYS A 372 12.98 3.37 2.02
CA CYS A 372 12.48 4.27 0.97
C CYS A 372 12.50 5.74 1.40
N ALA A 373 12.14 6.05 2.65
CA ALA A 373 12.18 7.40 3.19
C ALA A 373 13.62 7.91 3.37
N ALA A 374 14.52 7.07 3.90
CA ALA A 374 15.91 7.43 4.06
C ALA A 374 16.62 7.69 2.72
N LEU A 375 16.41 6.82 1.72
CA LEU A 375 16.92 7.03 0.36
C LEU A 375 16.29 8.28 -0.30
N SER A 376 15.04 8.61 0.04
CA SER A 376 14.40 9.85 -0.45
C SER A 376 15.05 11.12 0.10
N ASN A 377 15.63 11.07 1.30
CA ASN A 377 16.39 12.17 1.90
C ASN A 377 17.78 12.37 1.28
N LEU A 378 18.34 11.36 0.58
CA LEU A 378 19.59 11.50 -0.16
C LEU A 378 19.41 12.21 -1.52
N ARG A 379 18.18 12.46 -1.94
CA ARG A 379 17.89 13.19 -3.17
C ARG A 379 18.14 14.69 -2.96
N PRO A 380 18.36 15.47 -4.04
CA PRO A 380 18.47 16.93 -3.95
C PRO A 380 17.32 17.57 -3.16
N PRO A 381 17.54 18.73 -2.50
CA PRO A 381 16.53 19.38 -1.67
C PRO A 381 15.16 19.47 -2.33
N LEU A 382 14.10 19.20 -1.56
CA LEU A 382 12.73 19.20 -2.09
C LEU A 382 12.23 20.61 -2.35
N ILE A 383 12.67 21.55 -1.53
CA ILE A 383 12.34 22.96 -1.63
C ILE A 383 13.62 23.64 -2.10
N GLN A 384 13.58 24.14 -3.33
CA GLN A 384 14.64 25.02 -3.82
C GLN A 384 14.43 26.38 -3.16
N ASN A 385 15.52 26.95 -2.65
CA ASN A 385 15.54 28.39 -2.46
C ASN A 385 15.45 28.98 -3.87
N ASP A 386 14.56 29.94 -4.08
CA ASP A 386 14.60 30.77 -5.27
C ASP A 386 15.95 31.53 -5.21
N ILE A 387 17.01 30.93 -5.76
CA ILE A 387 18.29 31.58 -5.96
C ILE A 387 18.18 32.21 -7.34
N ASN A 388 17.78 33.49 -7.32
CA ASN A 388 17.80 34.50 -8.39
C ASN A 388 17.11 34.16 -9.72
#